data_AF-A0A4Q3CM62-F1
#
_entry.id   AF-A0A4Q3CM62-F1
#
_cell.length_a   1.000
_cell.length_b   1.000
_cell.length_c   1.000
_cell.angle_alpha   90.00
_cell.angle_beta   90.00
_cell.angle_gamma   90.00
#
_symmetry.space_group_name_H-M   'P 1'
#
loop_
_entity.id
_entity.type
_entity.pdbx_description
1 polymer ?
#
loop_
_entity_poly.entity_id
_entity_poly.type
_entity_poly.pdbx_seq_one_letter_code
_entity_poly.pdbx_strand_id
1 'polypeptide(L)'
;ISSYATMHPWEDWAETWAHNMHVVDSLSTAMGFGLEMANIERRIVPFGKDALYAPDDPNADRFLELLNGWLDMVVVLNELARSMGQPDFYPFTLSAPAVAKLHFVQIVVYHSRTVTEL
;
A
#
# COMPACT_ATOMS: atom_id res chain seq x y z
N ILE A 1 4.92 -7.35 -8.04
CA ILE A 1 4.40 -5.96 -8.10
C ILE A 1 4.83 -5.33 -9.41
N SER A 2 6.09 -5.52 -9.79
CA SER A 2 6.56 -5.34 -11.16
C SER A 2 6.68 -6.68 -11.91
N SER A 3 7.10 -6.65 -13.18
CA SER A 3 7.55 -7.82 -13.94
C SER A 3 8.86 -8.41 -13.39
N TYR A 4 9.75 -7.59 -12.83
CA TYR A 4 11.02 -8.02 -12.24
C TYR A 4 10.80 -8.91 -11.01
N ALA A 5 9.83 -8.57 -10.15
CA ALA A 5 9.40 -9.46 -9.06
C ALA A 5 9.06 -10.88 -9.52
N THR A 6 8.53 -11.06 -10.73
CA THR A 6 8.16 -12.40 -11.22
C THR A 6 9.35 -13.26 -11.65
N MET A 7 10.55 -12.67 -11.72
CA MET A 7 11.76 -13.35 -12.23
C MET A 7 12.39 -14.30 -11.20
N HIS A 8 12.26 -14.01 -9.90
CA HIS A 8 12.83 -14.85 -8.86
C HIS A 8 12.09 -14.62 -7.52
N PRO A 9 11.81 -15.67 -6.71
CA PRO A 9 11.10 -15.52 -5.44
C PRO A 9 11.75 -14.51 -4.47
N TRP A 10 13.07 -14.38 -4.52
CA TRP A 10 13.78 -13.41 -3.68
C TRP A 10 13.56 -11.96 -4.11
N GLU A 11 13.42 -11.72 -5.41
CA GLU A 11 13.08 -10.39 -5.92
C GLU A 11 11.62 -10.05 -5.63
N ASP A 12 10.72 -11.02 -5.73
CA ASP A 12 9.32 -10.84 -5.33
C ASP A 12 9.20 -10.40 -3.86
N TRP A 13 9.99 -11.02 -2.97
CA TRP A 13 10.05 -10.65 -1.57
C TRP A 13 10.66 -9.26 -1.35
N ALA A 14 11.80 -8.98 -1.97
CA ALA A 14 12.47 -7.68 -1.86
C ALA A 14 11.57 -6.54 -2.36
N GLU A 15 10.91 -6.71 -3.51
CA GLU A 15 9.96 -5.72 -4.03
C GLU A 15 8.73 -5.55 -3.13
N THR A 16 8.26 -6.62 -2.50
CA THR A 16 7.13 -6.52 -1.55
C THR A 16 7.51 -5.61 -0.37
N TRP A 17 8.71 -5.75 0.18
CA TRP A 17 9.21 -4.87 1.25
C TRP A 17 9.44 -3.45 0.79
N ALA A 18 10.11 -3.27 -0.36
CA ALA A 18 10.34 -1.95 -0.93
C ALA A 18 9.01 -1.21 -1.14
N HIS A 19 8.01 -1.91 -1.68
CA HIS A 19 6.69 -1.36 -1.88
C HIS A 19 5.99 -1.01 -0.56
N ASN A 20 6.06 -1.90 0.43
CA ASN A 20 5.54 -1.61 1.77
C ASN A 20 6.13 -0.33 2.38
N MET A 21 7.45 -0.13 2.27
CA MET A 21 8.10 1.09 2.75
C MET A 21 7.62 2.33 1.98
N HIS A 22 7.48 2.25 0.65
CA HIS A 22 6.94 3.36 -0.14
C HIS A 22 5.52 3.76 0.31
N VAL A 23 4.65 2.79 0.58
CA VAL A 23 3.30 3.08 1.11
C VAL A 23 3.40 3.79 2.45
N VAL A 24 4.14 3.23 3.42
CA VAL A 24 4.25 3.78 4.78
C VAL A 24 4.89 5.17 4.79
N ASP A 25 5.98 5.38 4.05
CA ASP A 25 6.72 6.66 4.04
C ASP A 25 5.92 7.77 3.37
N SER A 26 5.25 7.47 2.26
CA SER A 26 4.43 8.47 1.55
C SER A 26 3.16 8.82 2.33
N LEU A 27 2.51 7.84 2.98
CA LEU A 27 1.41 8.10 3.91
C LEU A 27 1.87 8.98 5.08
N SER A 28 3.01 8.65 5.68
CA SER A 28 3.58 9.43 6.79
C SER A 28 3.91 10.86 6.38
N THR A 29 4.46 11.04 5.18
CA THR A 29 4.74 12.35 4.60
C THR A 29 3.46 13.14 4.40
N ALA A 30 2.44 12.54 3.78
CA ALA A 30 1.16 13.18 3.52
C ALA A 30 0.45 13.62 4.82
N MET A 31 0.43 12.74 5.84
CA MET A 31 -0.09 13.08 7.17
C MET A 31 0.69 14.24 7.81
N GLY A 32 2.02 14.30 7.62
CA GLY A 32 2.85 15.43 8.08
C GLY A 32 2.48 16.78 7.45
N PHE A 33 1.86 16.77 6.26
CA PHE A 33 1.31 17.96 5.59
C PHE A 33 -0.18 18.18 5.87
N GLY A 34 -0.79 17.41 6.77
CA GLY A 34 -2.22 17.53 7.12
C GLY A 34 -3.17 16.93 6.09
N LEU A 35 -2.68 16.05 5.19
CA LEU A 35 -3.53 15.30 4.28
C LEU A 35 -4.11 14.08 5.00
N GLU A 36 -5.43 14.07 5.16
CA GLU A 36 -6.15 12.93 5.70
C GLU A 36 -6.68 12.05 4.57
N MET A 37 -6.24 10.79 4.54
CA MET A 37 -6.62 9.84 3.49
C MET A 37 -8.13 9.57 3.44
N ALA A 38 -8.81 9.68 4.59
CA ALA A 38 -10.26 9.52 4.68
C ALA A 38 -11.05 10.59 3.90
N ASN A 39 -10.42 11.73 3.58
CA ASN A 39 -11.04 12.85 2.87
C ASN A 39 -10.72 12.86 1.37
N ILE A 40 -9.93 11.91 0.87
CA ILE A 40 -9.68 11.77 -0.56
C ILE A 40 -10.88 11.07 -1.20
N GLU A 41 -11.44 11.70 -2.23
CA GLU A 41 -12.55 11.11 -2.98
C GLU A 41 -12.09 9.79 -3.62
N ARG A 42 -12.89 8.74 -3.41
CA ARG A 42 -12.59 7.41 -3.93
C ARG A 42 -12.69 7.39 -5.45
N ARG A 43 -11.57 7.09 -6.12
CA ARG A 43 -11.49 7.06 -7.59
C ARG A 43 -11.33 5.65 -8.15
N ILE A 44 -10.97 4.69 -7.32
CA ILE A 44 -10.79 3.30 -7.72
C ILE A 44 -11.69 2.36 -6.94
N VAL A 45 -11.93 1.18 -7.50
CA VAL A 45 -12.60 0.09 -6.78
C VAL A 45 -11.67 -0.36 -5.64
N PRO A 46 -12.10 -0.27 -4.38
CA PRO A 46 -11.26 -0.61 -3.26
C PRO A 46 -11.06 -2.12 -3.17
N PHE A 47 -9.93 -2.54 -2.62
CA PHE A 47 -9.74 -3.93 -2.21
C PHE A 47 -10.62 -4.26 -1.01
N GLY A 48 -11.19 -5.47 -1.01
CA GLY A 48 -11.92 -6.05 0.10
C GLY A 48 -11.08 -7.06 0.88
N LYS A 49 -11.70 -7.66 1.91
CA LYS A 49 -11.07 -8.69 2.76
C LYS A 49 -10.66 -9.94 1.98
N ASP A 50 -11.30 -10.20 0.84
CA ASP A 50 -10.97 -11.29 -0.07
C ASP A 50 -9.56 -11.19 -0.68
N ALA A 51 -8.98 -9.99 -0.70
CA ALA A 51 -7.61 -9.75 -1.16
C ALA A 51 -6.54 -9.89 -0.05
N LEU A 52 -6.94 -10.18 1.20
CA LEU A 52 -6.04 -10.21 2.35
C LEU A 52 -5.46 -11.59 2.61
N TYR A 53 -4.21 -11.62 3.13
CA TYR A 53 -3.57 -12.86 3.57
C TYR A 53 -4.30 -13.53 4.75
N ALA A 54 -4.76 -12.74 5.71
CA ALA A 54 -5.54 -13.17 6.87
C ALA A 54 -6.78 -12.28 7.01
N PRO A 55 -7.89 -12.59 6.31
CA PRO A 55 -9.10 -11.75 6.32
C PRO A 55 -9.69 -11.50 7.71
N ASP A 56 -9.45 -12.42 8.64
CA ASP A 56 -9.93 -12.37 10.03
C ASP A 56 -8.95 -11.69 11.00
N ASP A 57 -7.83 -11.12 10.50
CA ASP A 57 -6.90 -10.37 11.33
C ASP A 57 -7.60 -9.18 12.01
N PRO A 58 -7.38 -8.93 13.31
CA PRO A 58 -8.03 -7.81 14.01
C PRO A 58 -7.74 -6.43 13.41
N ASN A 59 -6.62 -6.26 12.69
CA ASN A 59 -6.23 -5.02 12.03
C ASN A 59 -6.51 -5.03 10.51
N ALA A 60 -7.19 -6.04 9.98
CA ALA A 60 -7.49 -6.17 8.55
C ALA A 60 -8.19 -4.93 7.98
N ASP A 61 -9.21 -4.42 8.68
CA ASP A 61 -9.97 -3.24 8.24
C ASP A 61 -9.10 -1.98 8.22
N ARG A 62 -8.27 -1.79 9.26
CA ARG A 62 -7.31 -0.68 9.33
C ARG A 62 -6.29 -0.75 8.18
N PHE A 63 -5.78 -1.93 7.85
CA PHE A 63 -4.88 -2.11 6.72
C PHE A 63 -5.55 -1.73 5.40
N LEU A 64 -6.78 -2.18 5.17
CA LEU A 64 -7.55 -1.85 3.98
C LEU A 64 -7.84 -0.35 3.86
N GLU A 65 -8.18 0.32 4.97
CA GLU A 65 -8.38 1.78 5.00
C GLU A 65 -7.11 2.52 4.55
N LEU A 66 -5.95 2.16 5.11
CA LEU A 66 -4.68 2.79 4.76
C LEU A 66 -4.26 2.50 3.32
N LEU A 67 -4.36 1.25 2.87
CA LEU A 67 -3.96 0.87 1.52
C LEU A 67 -4.86 1.50 0.46
N ASN A 68 -6.18 1.45 0.64
CA ASN A 68 -7.11 2.03 -0.33
C ASN A 68 -6.98 3.56 -0.38
N GLY A 69 -6.84 4.21 0.78
CA GLY A 69 -6.59 5.66 0.82
C GLY A 69 -5.27 6.06 0.16
N TRP A 70 -4.22 5.27 0.35
CA TRP A 70 -2.95 5.47 -0.34
C TRP A 70 -3.08 5.32 -1.87
N LEU A 71 -3.84 4.34 -2.34
CA LEU A 71 -4.08 4.15 -3.77
C LEU A 71 -4.87 5.32 -4.38
N ASP A 72 -5.89 5.83 -3.68
CA ASP A 72 -6.62 7.02 -4.11
C ASP A 72 -5.68 8.25 -4.19
N MET A 73 -4.77 8.42 -3.22
CA MET A 73 -3.73 9.46 -3.26
C MET A 73 -2.82 9.31 -4.48
N VAL A 74 -2.36 8.09 -4.78
CA VAL A 74 -1.53 7.80 -5.95
C VAL A 74 -2.23 8.20 -7.25
N VAL A 75 -3.53 7.94 -7.37
CA VAL A 75 -4.32 8.36 -8.54
C VAL A 75 -4.31 9.88 -8.66
N VAL A 76 -4.53 10.62 -7.57
CA VAL A 76 -4.46 12.08 -7.57
C VAL A 76 -3.08 12.57 -8.01
N LEU A 77 -2.00 11.98 -7.51
CA LEU A 77 -0.63 12.34 -7.87
C LEU A 77 -0.32 12.08 -9.34
N ASN A 78 -0.75 10.94 -9.88
CA ASN A 78 -0.55 10.61 -11.30
C ASN A 78 -1.36 11.54 -12.20
N GLU A 79 -2.63 11.84 -11.86
CA GLU A 79 -3.44 12.79 -12.63
C GLU A 79 -2.83 14.20 -12.61
N LEU A 80 -2.31 14.65 -11.46
CA LEU A 80 -1.59 15.91 -11.37
C LEU A 80 -0.34 15.91 -12.26
N ALA A 81 0.47 14.84 -12.22
CA ALA A 81 1.66 14.69 -13.05
C ALA A 81 1.32 14.79 -14.55
N ARG A 82 0.31 14.03 -15.00
CA ARG A 82 -0.17 14.03 -16.39
C ARG A 82 -0.65 15.42 -16.83
N SER A 83 -1.35 16.15 -15.97
CA SER A 83 -1.81 17.52 -16.28
C SER A 83 -0.66 18.50 -16.53
N MET A 84 0.52 18.21 -15.96
CA MET A 84 1.76 18.98 -16.15
C MET A 84 2.68 18.40 -17.24
N GLY A 85 2.23 17.37 -17.97
CA GLY A 85 3.05 16.68 -18.97
C GLY A 85 4.20 15.83 -18.39
N GLN A 86 4.13 15.50 -17.10
CA GLN A 86 5.08 14.61 -16.44
C GLN A 86 4.61 13.15 -16.52
N PRO A 87 5.54 12.18 -16.49
CA PRO A 87 5.17 10.76 -16.36
C PRO A 87 4.53 10.48 -14.99
N ASP A 88 3.81 9.36 -14.91
CA ASP A 88 3.23 8.89 -13.65
C ASP A 88 4.31 8.71 -12.58
N PHE A 89 4.08 9.26 -11.39
CA PHE A 89 4.96 9.04 -10.23
C PHE A 89 4.93 7.59 -9.77
N TYR A 90 3.78 6.95 -9.91
CA TYR A 90 3.58 5.56 -9.52
C TYR A 90 2.81 4.80 -10.61
N PRO A 91 3.51 4.20 -11.61
CA PRO A 91 2.88 3.56 -12.75
C PRO A 91 2.47 2.09 -12.50
N PHE A 92 2.45 1.62 -11.25
CA PHE A 92 2.21 0.22 -10.95
C PHE A 92 0.76 -0.04 -10.54
N THR A 93 0.25 -1.22 -10.91
CA THR A 93 -1.04 -1.74 -10.48
C THR A 93 -0.84 -2.87 -9.48
N LEU A 94 -1.48 -2.80 -8.32
CA LEU A 94 -1.45 -3.88 -7.34
C LEU A 94 -2.43 -4.99 -7.73
N SER A 95 -1.97 -6.23 -7.66
CA SER A 95 -2.82 -7.42 -7.79
C SER A 95 -3.26 -7.93 -6.41
N ALA A 96 -4.36 -8.66 -6.31
CA ALA A 96 -4.81 -9.25 -5.04
C ALA A 96 -3.71 -10.09 -4.34
N PRO A 97 -2.91 -10.93 -5.05
CA PRO A 97 -1.77 -11.59 -4.42
C PRO A 97 -0.71 -10.64 -3.87
N ALA A 98 -0.46 -9.50 -4.52
CA ALA A 98 0.46 -8.49 -3.99
C ALA A 98 -0.09 -7.84 -2.72
N VAL A 99 -1.40 -7.51 -2.70
CA VAL A 99 -2.09 -6.98 -1.52
C VAL A 99 -2.00 -7.95 -0.34
N ALA A 100 -2.24 -9.25 -0.58
CA ALA A 100 -2.10 -10.27 0.45
C ALA A 100 -0.68 -10.28 1.05
N LYS A 101 0.37 -10.22 0.23
CA LYS A 101 1.75 -10.18 0.72
C LYS A 101 2.07 -8.91 1.52
N LEU A 102 1.56 -7.75 1.09
CA LEU A 102 1.70 -6.51 1.85
C LEU A 102 1.00 -6.61 3.21
N HIS A 103 -0.19 -7.20 3.25
CA HIS A 103 -0.91 -7.45 4.50
C HIS A 103 -0.10 -8.37 5.43
N PHE A 104 0.50 -9.43 4.91
CA PHE A 104 1.38 -10.30 5.69
C PHE A 104 2.57 -9.54 6.29
N VAL A 105 3.23 -8.67 5.52
CA VAL A 105 4.32 -7.82 6.02
C VAL A 105 3.85 -6.93 7.16
N GLN A 106 2.66 -6.32 7.05
CA GLN A 106 2.10 -5.47 8.09
C GLN A 106 1.79 -6.24 9.39
N ILE A 107 1.26 -7.46 9.29
CA ILE A 107 1.06 -8.34 10.45
C ILE A 107 2.38 -8.60 11.17
N VAL A 108 3.43 -8.98 10.43
CA VAL A 108 4.77 -9.26 10.99
C VAL A 108 5.34 -8.03 11.71
N VAL A 109 5.25 -6.86 11.07
CA VAL A 109 5.73 -5.58 11.67
C VAL A 109 4.94 -5.23 12.92
N TYR A 110 3.61 -5.34 12.88
CA TYR A 110 2.75 -5.05 14.02
C TYR A 110 3.08 -5.95 15.22
N HIS A 111 3.16 -7.27 15.00
CA HIS A 111 3.52 -8.23 16.04
C HIS A 111 4.92 -7.96 16.62
N SER A 112 5.88 -7.57 15.79
CA SER A 112 7.24 -7.27 16.26
C SER A 112 7.28 -6.04 17.17
N ARG A 113 6.42 -5.05 16.93
CA ARG A 113 6.32 -3.85 17.77
C ARG A 113 5.64 -4.14 19.11
N THR A 114 4.57 -4.92 19.12
CA THR A 114 3.84 -5.24 20.37
C THR A 114 4.64 -6.14 21.31
N VAL A 115 5.50 -7.02 20.79
CA VAL A 115 6.39 -7.87 21.60
C VAL A 115 7.52 -7.07 22.24
N THR A 116 7.94 -5.95 21.64
CA THR A 116 9.04 -5.11 22.16
C THR A 116 8.57 -4.20 23.32
N GLU A 117 7.27 -4.05 23.53
CA GLU A 117 6.67 -3.24 24.61
C GLU A 117 6.33 -4.05 25.88
N LEU A 118 6.68 -5.34 25.92
CA LEU A 118 6.55 -6.26 27.08
C LEU A 118 7.90 -6.64 27.67
#